data_AF-A0A497FWI5-F1
#
_entry.id   AF-A0A497FWI5-F1
#
_cell.length_a   1.000
_cell.length_b   1.000
_cell.length_c   1.000
_cell.angle_alpha   90.00
_cell.angle_beta   90.00
_cell.angle_gamma   90.00
#
_symmetry.space_group_name_H-M   'P 1'
#
loop_
_entity.id
_entity.type
_entity.pdbx_description
1 polymer ?
#
loop_
_entity_poly.entity_id
_entity_poly.type
_entity_poly.pdbx_seq_one_letter_code
_entity_poly.pdbx_strand_id
1 'polypeptide(L)'
;MRQVIYWSLDENIPLLRRPPETNINVAKVVTESDIRPLFRAEVSRLKEYMRRKYGSTAKALMPRGISVVSQVKDYLDDMKSIYADGGLYCQIFFNPAELKWDIRLSKVGALRAFIEKAISFGYLWKNTITKGVYKITDFEKKYLSGLSNEFIILSPGSHIIGLGLLKGDRVIVIKKWLKPPQKVVDEKSTWKDFFEANSIEIEHKVYEGVNLIMKFFNKMKGKRKFIVTFSGGKDSSVVLSLATQAKIDFTALFNDTGLEHRETIAIVKELTNKLGVSLDIIEAPGNFYREVLVKGPPARDYRWCTDYLKINPSKAYFEKKGPAVNIVGLRRVESLSRSRLSLVFKQSRRPDIIGLAPILKWNGLHIWSYIATRRLPYNPLYLVGFERIGCYMCPSANLSELHFTRQVHQNLWSKWSFVLNEIQHRIKVNEKWQKYCLWRWKGLAVKKRELCKAVGDMSLFKIYEYRAT
;
A
#
# COMPACT_ATOMS: atom_id res chain seq x y z
N MET A 1 -4.38 0.12 10.25
CA MET A 1 -4.01 -0.12 11.66
C MET A 1 -2.54 -0.44 11.68
N ARG A 2 -1.83 0.03 12.69
CA ARG A 2 -0.44 -0.38 12.90
C ARG A 2 -0.37 -1.87 13.13
N GLN A 3 0.67 -2.52 12.62
CA GLN A 3 0.95 -3.93 12.90
C GLN A 3 2.24 -4.02 13.69
N VAL A 4 2.41 -5.15 14.38
CA VAL A 4 3.67 -5.50 15.02
C VAL A 4 4.21 -6.70 14.28
N ILE A 5 5.44 -6.59 13.81
CA ILE A 5 6.25 -7.73 13.41
C ILE A 5 7.50 -7.78 14.30
N TYR A 6 8.14 -8.93 14.33
CA TYR A 6 9.40 -9.13 15.00
C TYR A 6 10.51 -9.20 13.95
N TRP A 7 11.76 -8.95 14.34
CA TRP A 7 12.91 -9.00 13.44
C TRP A 7 14.07 -9.64 14.19
N SER A 8 14.54 -10.79 13.70
CA SER A 8 15.78 -11.42 14.18
C SER A 8 16.95 -10.52 13.79
N LEU A 9 17.62 -9.91 14.76
CA LEU A 9 18.76 -9.04 14.50
C LEU A 9 20.01 -9.84 14.14
N ASP A 10 20.12 -11.07 14.66
CA ASP A 10 21.28 -11.95 14.38
C ASP A 10 21.22 -12.52 12.96
N GLU A 11 20.03 -12.76 12.42
CA GLU A 11 19.86 -13.29 11.05
C GLU A 11 19.43 -12.21 10.04
N ASN A 12 19.10 -11.01 10.53
CA ASN A 12 18.47 -9.92 9.76
C ASN A 12 17.17 -10.34 9.04
N ILE A 13 16.30 -11.13 9.67
CA ILE A 13 15.07 -11.65 9.05
C ILE A 13 13.82 -11.14 9.79
N PRO A 14 12.79 -10.62 9.07
CA PRO A 14 11.49 -10.35 9.68
C PRO A 14 10.76 -11.66 10.01
N LEU A 15 10.13 -11.69 11.19
CA LEU A 15 9.39 -12.84 11.72
C LEU A 15 7.90 -12.50 11.83
N LEU A 16 7.05 -13.40 11.32
CA LEU A 16 5.59 -13.30 11.29
C LEU A 16 4.93 -13.58 12.64
N ARG A 17 5.63 -14.31 13.51
CA ARG A 17 5.22 -14.57 14.89
C ARG A 17 6.34 -14.18 15.85
N ARG A 18 5.98 -13.97 17.11
CA ARG A 18 6.99 -13.81 18.17
C ARG A 18 7.73 -15.16 18.31
N PRO A 19 9.07 -15.17 18.28
CA PRO A 19 9.80 -16.40 18.56
C PRO A 19 9.51 -16.86 20.00
N PRO A 20 9.44 -18.19 20.22
CA PRO A 20 9.13 -18.75 21.54
C PRO A 20 10.30 -18.63 22.53
N GLU A 21 11.53 -18.55 22.04
CA GLU A 21 12.75 -18.53 22.86
C GLU A 21 13.17 -17.12 23.29
N THR A 22 13.70 -17.01 24.51
CA THR A 22 14.18 -15.75 25.09
C THR A 22 15.57 -15.32 24.59
N ASN A 23 16.34 -16.23 23.97
CA ASN A 23 17.74 -16.00 23.62
C ASN A 23 17.94 -15.42 22.21
N ILE A 24 16.89 -15.27 21.41
CA ILE A 24 16.98 -14.65 20.09
C ILE A 24 16.97 -13.13 20.25
N ASN A 25 17.99 -12.45 19.71
CA ASN A 25 18.07 -11.00 19.75
C ASN A 25 17.07 -10.39 18.77
N VAL A 26 15.90 -9.95 19.27
CA VAL A 26 14.77 -9.55 18.44
C VAL A 26 14.40 -8.09 18.62
N ALA A 27 14.26 -7.38 17.51
CA ALA A 27 13.63 -6.07 17.48
C ALA A 27 12.11 -6.18 17.27
N LYS A 28 11.34 -5.46 18.09
CA LYS A 28 9.92 -5.24 17.87
C LYS A 28 9.72 -4.09 16.88
N VAL A 29 9.18 -4.37 15.71
CA VAL A 29 8.95 -3.37 14.66
C VAL A 29 7.46 -3.07 14.55
N VAL A 30 7.10 -1.80 14.79
CA VAL A 30 5.74 -1.31 14.62
C VAL A 30 5.62 -0.67 13.25
N THR A 31 4.72 -1.20 12.42
CA THR A 31 4.48 -0.71 11.06
C THR A 31 3.37 0.33 11.03
N GLU A 32 3.39 1.23 10.04
CA GLU A 32 2.35 2.27 9.91
C GLU A 32 1.00 1.68 9.48
N SER A 33 1.03 0.68 8.60
CA SER A 33 -0.15 -0.04 8.15
C SER A 33 0.19 -1.48 7.80
N ASP A 34 -0.50 -2.02 6.79
CA ASP A 34 -0.22 -3.35 6.28
C ASP A 34 1.20 -3.42 5.69
N ILE A 35 1.86 -4.54 5.89
CA ILE A 35 3.26 -4.76 5.50
C ILE A 35 3.37 -5.79 4.39
N ARG A 36 4.26 -5.54 3.43
CA ARG A 36 4.52 -6.44 2.30
C ARG A 36 5.99 -6.39 1.86
N PRO A 37 6.44 -7.31 1.00
CA PRO A 37 7.75 -7.21 0.36
C PRO A 37 7.94 -5.89 -0.38
N LEU A 38 9.14 -5.34 -0.33
CA LEU A 38 9.57 -4.28 -1.24
C LEU A 38 9.97 -4.93 -2.58
N PHE A 39 9.21 -4.69 -3.64
CA PHE A 39 9.41 -5.38 -4.91
C PHE A 39 10.57 -4.82 -5.73
N ARG A 40 11.04 -5.59 -6.73
CA ARG A 40 12.22 -5.27 -7.54
C ARG A 40 12.19 -3.87 -8.17
N ALA A 41 11.05 -3.43 -8.72
CA ALA A 41 10.96 -2.08 -9.29
C ALA A 41 11.00 -0.99 -8.20
N GLU A 42 10.47 -1.26 -7.01
CA GLU A 42 10.54 -0.34 -5.88
C GLU A 42 11.96 -0.27 -5.29
N VAL A 43 12.69 -1.39 -5.24
CA VAL A 43 14.12 -1.41 -4.90
C VAL A 43 14.93 -0.58 -5.90
N SER A 44 14.61 -0.68 -7.19
CA SER A 44 15.29 0.08 -8.24
C SER A 44 15.03 1.59 -8.09
N ARG A 45 13.78 1.99 -7.83
CA ARG A 45 13.42 3.38 -7.51
C ARG A 45 14.07 3.87 -6.22
N LEU A 46 14.13 3.03 -5.18
CA LEU A 46 14.82 3.36 -3.93
C LEU A 46 16.29 3.70 -4.20
N LYS A 47 16.99 2.89 -5.02
CA LYS A 47 18.38 3.17 -5.42
C LYS A 47 18.50 4.51 -6.13
N GLU A 48 17.58 4.82 -7.04
CA GLU A 48 17.56 6.11 -7.75
C GLU A 48 17.35 7.28 -6.78
N TYR A 49 16.37 7.19 -5.88
CA TYR A 49 16.10 8.24 -4.89
C TYR A 49 17.29 8.46 -3.94
N MET A 50 17.91 7.36 -3.50
CA MET A 50 19.14 7.42 -2.69
C MET A 50 20.28 8.10 -3.45
N ARG A 51 20.53 7.73 -4.72
CA ARG A 51 21.58 8.35 -5.55
C ARG A 51 21.32 9.84 -5.76
N ARG A 52 20.09 10.21 -6.08
CA ARG A 52 19.72 11.61 -6.30
C ARG A 52 19.92 12.46 -5.04
N LYS A 53 19.68 11.89 -3.86
CA LYS A 53 19.75 12.63 -2.58
C LYS A 53 21.10 12.58 -1.88
N TYR A 54 21.84 11.48 -1.99
CA TYR A 54 23.08 11.23 -1.24
C TYR A 54 24.30 11.04 -2.14
N GLY A 55 24.14 11.11 -3.46
CA GLY A 55 25.25 11.07 -4.42
C GLY A 55 26.05 9.76 -4.36
N SER A 56 27.37 9.88 -4.27
CA SER A 56 28.31 8.75 -4.28
C SER A 56 28.17 7.80 -3.09
N THR A 57 27.66 8.28 -1.95
CA THR A 57 27.50 7.48 -0.71
C THR A 57 26.22 6.63 -0.72
N ALA A 58 25.33 6.85 -1.69
CA ALA A 58 24.04 6.17 -1.80
C ALA A 58 24.14 4.63 -1.79
N LYS A 59 25.22 4.06 -2.34
CA LYS A 59 25.44 2.60 -2.34
C LYS A 59 25.60 2.03 -0.94
N ALA A 60 26.30 2.74 -0.05
CA ALA A 60 26.49 2.36 1.35
C ALA A 60 25.19 2.48 2.16
N LEU A 61 24.26 3.33 1.72
CA LEU A 61 22.97 3.55 2.36
C LEU A 61 21.86 2.60 1.93
N MET A 62 22.15 1.63 1.06
CA MET A 62 21.15 0.61 0.72
C MET A 62 20.99 -0.41 1.86
N PRO A 63 19.75 -0.84 2.16
CA PRO A 63 19.51 -1.97 3.06
C PRO A 63 20.34 -3.21 2.72
N ARG A 64 20.85 -3.92 3.74
CA ARG A 64 21.74 -5.08 3.56
C ARG A 64 20.99 -6.39 3.36
N GLY A 65 19.87 -6.56 4.06
CA GLY A 65 19.03 -7.76 3.99
C GLY A 65 17.66 -7.52 3.37
N ILE A 66 16.69 -8.32 3.79
CA ILE A 66 15.30 -8.22 3.36
C ILE A 66 14.75 -6.82 3.67
N SER A 67 14.03 -6.28 2.69
CA SER A 67 13.32 -5.01 2.83
C SER A 67 11.83 -5.22 2.66
N VAL A 68 11.07 -4.63 3.57
CA VAL A 68 9.61 -4.66 3.58
C VAL A 68 9.08 -3.25 3.65
N VAL A 69 7.87 -3.04 3.13
CA VAL A 69 7.29 -1.71 2.96
C VAL A 69 5.86 -1.67 3.48
N SER A 70 5.50 -0.53 4.06
CA SER A 70 4.15 -0.26 4.55
C SER A 70 3.72 1.16 4.17
N GLN A 71 2.46 1.32 3.77
CA GLN A 71 1.91 2.62 3.42
C GLN A 71 1.65 3.48 4.66
N VAL A 72 1.91 4.78 4.57
CA VAL A 72 1.57 5.79 5.57
C VAL A 72 0.22 6.41 5.18
N LYS A 73 -0.82 6.21 6.00
CA LYS A 73 -2.19 6.61 5.65
C LYS A 73 -2.45 8.12 5.75
N ASP A 74 -1.74 8.81 6.63
CA ASP A 74 -2.00 10.21 6.99
C ASP A 74 -0.98 11.17 6.34
N TYR A 75 -0.60 10.90 5.10
CA TYR A 75 0.19 11.82 4.28
C TYR A 75 -0.69 12.55 3.26
N LEU A 76 -0.17 13.66 2.72
CA LEU A 76 -0.88 14.52 1.77
C LEU A 76 -1.43 13.70 0.59
N ASP A 77 -0.54 12.99 -0.10
CA ASP A 77 -0.91 12.06 -1.17
C ASP A 77 -0.43 10.62 -0.89
N ASP A 78 0.85 10.33 -1.12
CA ASP A 78 1.39 8.99 -0.91
C ASP A 78 2.75 9.01 -0.21
N MET A 79 2.92 8.10 0.74
CA MET A 79 4.15 7.94 1.49
C MET A 79 4.26 6.50 1.96
N LYS A 80 5.47 5.96 1.89
CA LYS A 80 5.77 4.57 2.24
C LYS A 80 6.94 4.52 3.21
N SER A 81 6.77 3.78 4.28
CA SER A 81 7.81 3.44 5.25
C SER A 81 8.50 2.16 4.81
N ILE A 82 9.81 2.22 4.63
CA ILE A 82 10.63 1.05 4.30
C ILE A 82 11.33 0.59 5.57
N TYR A 83 11.12 -0.68 5.91
CA TYR A 83 11.73 -1.33 7.05
C TYR A 83 12.76 -2.33 6.56
N ALA A 84 13.93 -2.27 7.20
CA ALA A 84 15.07 -3.13 6.94
C ALA A 84 16.01 -3.07 8.16
N ASP A 85 16.92 -4.03 8.27
CA ASP A 85 18.00 -4.02 9.26
C ASP A 85 17.46 -3.80 10.69
N GLY A 86 16.39 -4.53 11.04
CA GLY A 86 15.80 -4.48 12.38
C GLY A 86 14.84 -3.31 12.67
N GLY A 87 14.56 -2.42 11.71
CA GLY A 87 13.67 -1.29 12.01
C GLY A 87 13.27 -0.41 10.84
N LEU A 88 12.71 0.76 11.16
CA LEU A 88 12.33 1.76 10.15
C LEU A 88 13.59 2.39 9.57
N TYR A 89 13.86 2.07 8.31
CA TYR A 89 15.09 2.40 7.62
C TYR A 89 15.01 3.78 6.97
N CYS A 90 14.02 3.99 6.12
CA CYS A 90 13.76 5.26 5.45
C CYS A 90 12.27 5.39 5.12
N GLN A 91 11.88 6.57 4.67
CA GLN A 91 10.54 6.83 4.14
C GLN A 91 10.67 7.49 2.78
N ILE A 92 9.87 7.01 1.82
CA ILE A 92 9.71 7.66 0.51
C ILE A 92 8.34 8.33 0.46
N PHE A 93 8.25 9.51 -0.13
CA PHE A 93 7.02 10.30 -0.16
C PHE A 93 6.87 11.04 -1.50
N PHE A 94 5.64 11.15 -1.96
CA PHE A 94 5.32 11.81 -3.23
C PHE A 94 5.04 13.28 -3.01
N ASN A 95 5.85 14.16 -3.60
CA ASN A 95 5.59 15.59 -3.68
C ASN A 95 4.58 15.87 -4.80
N PRO A 96 3.33 16.24 -4.48
CA PRO A 96 2.31 16.43 -5.49
C PRO A 96 2.50 17.70 -6.33
N ALA A 97 3.23 18.70 -5.85
CA ALA A 97 3.48 19.93 -6.60
C ALA A 97 4.38 19.65 -7.81
N GLU A 98 5.44 18.87 -7.57
CA GLU A 98 6.45 18.48 -8.55
C GLU A 98 6.12 17.19 -9.29
N LEU A 99 5.12 16.43 -8.79
CA LEU A 99 4.81 15.06 -9.24
C LEU A 99 6.02 14.12 -9.16
N LYS A 100 6.84 14.28 -8.13
CA LYS A 100 8.08 13.52 -7.92
C LYS A 100 8.09 12.84 -6.57
N TRP A 101 8.65 11.64 -6.52
CA TRP A 101 8.98 10.97 -5.26
C TRP A 101 10.27 11.54 -4.69
N ASP A 102 10.34 11.68 -3.38
CA ASP A 102 11.53 12.01 -2.61
C ASP A 102 11.71 11.04 -1.43
N ILE A 103 12.87 11.08 -0.78
CA ILE A 103 13.27 10.14 0.26
C ILE A 103 13.78 10.87 1.49
N ARG A 104 13.66 10.22 2.65
CA ARG A 104 14.22 10.67 3.92
C ARG A 104 14.67 9.48 4.75
N LEU A 105 15.87 9.54 5.32
CA LEU A 105 16.34 8.52 6.26
C LEU A 105 15.51 8.55 7.55
N SER A 106 15.36 7.38 8.16
CA SER A 106 14.79 7.24 9.50
C SER A 106 15.86 6.68 10.44
N LYS A 107 15.50 6.36 11.68
CA LYS A 107 16.45 6.04 12.76
C LYS A 107 17.52 5.00 12.39
N VAL A 108 17.16 3.94 11.67
CA VAL A 108 18.13 2.90 11.27
C VAL A 108 19.01 3.39 10.12
N GLY A 109 18.41 3.96 9.07
CA GLY A 109 19.17 4.48 7.93
C GLY A 109 20.07 5.67 8.30
N ALA A 110 19.65 6.51 9.25
CA ALA A 110 20.45 7.59 9.81
C ALA A 110 21.64 7.06 10.61
N LEU A 111 21.45 5.99 11.41
CA LEU A 111 22.58 5.33 12.08
C LEU A 111 23.61 4.84 11.08
N ARG A 112 23.15 4.16 10.02
CA ARG A 112 24.05 3.69 8.95
C ARG A 112 24.74 4.87 8.27
N ALA A 113 24.02 5.94 7.97
CA ALA A 113 24.60 7.11 7.35
C ALA A 113 25.64 7.82 8.23
N PHE A 114 25.49 7.78 9.56
CA PHE A 114 26.51 8.25 10.49
C PHE A 114 27.77 7.38 10.43
N ILE A 115 27.62 6.06 10.53
CA ILE A 115 28.74 5.10 10.50
C ILE A 115 29.53 5.21 9.19
N GLU A 116 28.82 5.29 8.06
CA GLU A 116 29.39 5.39 6.72
C GLU A 116 29.85 6.83 6.37
N LYS A 117 29.74 7.79 7.31
CA LYS A 117 30.00 9.23 7.11
C LYS A 117 29.33 9.77 5.84
N ALA A 118 28.11 9.32 5.56
CA ALA A 118 27.41 9.57 4.32
C ALA A 118 26.66 10.91 4.30
N ILE A 119 26.32 11.46 5.47
CA ILE A 119 25.67 12.76 5.62
C ILE A 119 26.28 13.55 6.76
N SER A 120 25.94 14.84 6.83
CA SER A 120 26.43 15.74 7.87
C SER A 120 25.93 15.34 9.26
N PHE A 121 26.73 15.57 10.30
CA PHE A 121 26.35 15.30 11.68
C PHE A 121 27.05 16.23 12.67
N GLY A 122 26.50 16.30 13.88
CA GLY A 122 27.10 17.04 15.00
C GLY A 122 26.57 16.57 16.35
N TYR A 123 27.40 16.79 17.38
CA TYR A 123 27.11 16.41 18.76
C TYR A 123 26.47 17.58 19.50
N LEU A 124 25.34 17.36 20.13
CA LEU A 124 24.72 18.32 21.03
C LEU A 124 24.95 17.83 22.46
N TRP A 125 25.40 18.70 23.38
CA TRP A 125 25.62 18.34 24.79
C TRP A 125 24.30 18.19 25.58
N LYS A 126 23.38 17.39 25.02
CA LYS A 126 22.05 17.06 25.54
C LYS A 126 21.73 15.62 25.17
N ASN A 127 21.08 14.90 26.07
CA ASN A 127 20.61 13.53 25.80
C ASN A 127 19.28 13.49 25.05
N THR A 128 18.58 14.62 24.95
CA THR A 128 17.36 14.75 24.14
C THR A 128 17.28 16.13 23.49
N ILE A 129 16.51 16.23 22.40
CA ILE A 129 16.27 17.49 21.68
C ILE A 129 14.79 17.89 21.73
N THR A 130 14.50 19.16 21.42
CA THR A 130 13.14 19.62 21.11
C THR A 130 12.99 19.79 19.60
N LYS A 131 11.74 19.79 19.12
CA LYS A 131 11.50 20.28 17.75
C LYS A 131 11.77 21.78 17.74
N GLY A 132 12.48 22.26 16.72
CA GLY A 132 12.89 23.65 16.65
C GLY A 132 14.08 23.84 15.70
N VAL A 133 14.75 24.97 15.86
CA VAL A 133 15.91 25.36 15.07
C VAL A 133 17.09 25.54 16.01
N TYR A 134 18.22 24.93 15.66
CA TYR A 134 19.50 25.10 16.35
C TYR A 134 20.49 25.77 15.41
N LYS A 135 21.41 26.56 15.95
CA LYS A 135 22.53 27.08 15.17
C LYS A 135 23.56 25.96 15.02
N ILE A 136 24.28 25.96 13.91
CA ILE A 136 25.38 25.01 13.70
C ILE A 136 26.48 25.17 14.76
N THR A 137 26.62 26.36 15.35
CA THR A 137 27.52 26.64 16.48
C THR A 137 27.15 25.90 17.76
N ASP A 138 25.88 25.51 17.92
CA ASP A 138 25.39 24.79 19.12
C ASP A 138 25.89 23.35 19.18
N PHE A 139 26.42 22.83 18.07
CA PHE A 139 26.96 21.47 17.99
C PHE A 139 28.48 21.47 18.21
N GLU A 140 29.01 20.34 18.63
CA GLU A 140 30.45 20.03 18.70
C GLU A 140 30.79 18.90 17.71
N LYS A 141 32.10 18.68 17.46
CA LYS A 141 32.64 17.57 16.64
C LYS A 141 31.81 17.32 15.36
N LYS A 142 31.71 18.36 14.52
CA LYS A 142 30.86 18.36 13.32
C LYS A 142 31.57 17.69 12.16
N TYR A 143 30.77 17.05 11.31
CA TYR A 143 31.15 16.62 9.98
C TYR A 143 30.13 17.19 8.98
N LEU A 144 30.61 17.81 7.89
CA LEU A 144 29.77 18.41 6.86
C LEU A 144 30.11 17.78 5.51
N SER A 145 29.21 16.94 4.99
CA SER A 145 29.45 16.21 3.72
C SER A 145 29.16 17.04 2.46
N GLY A 146 28.27 18.04 2.56
CA GLY A 146 27.77 18.81 1.41
C GLY A 146 26.86 18.04 0.43
N LEU A 147 26.74 16.71 0.55
CA LEU A 147 26.02 15.85 -0.40
C LEU A 147 24.50 15.85 -0.22
N SER A 148 24.04 16.10 1.00
CA SER A 148 22.64 16.16 1.39
C SER A 148 22.45 17.28 2.40
N ASN A 149 21.25 17.86 2.44
CA ASN A 149 20.88 18.80 3.49
C ASN A 149 20.40 18.11 4.78
N GLU A 150 20.40 16.78 4.86
CA GLU A 150 20.10 16.09 6.11
C GLU A 150 21.28 16.17 7.08
N PHE A 151 20.97 16.38 8.36
CA PHE A 151 21.93 16.54 9.44
C PHE A 151 21.58 15.65 10.62
N ILE A 152 22.47 14.75 10.99
CA ILE A 152 22.27 13.83 12.13
C ILE A 152 22.63 14.55 13.42
N ILE A 153 21.78 14.41 14.43
CA ILE A 153 21.99 14.98 15.75
C ILE A 153 22.36 13.86 16.72
N LEU A 154 23.55 13.95 17.30
CA LEU A 154 24.12 12.98 18.24
C LEU A 154 24.09 13.55 19.67
N SER A 155 23.89 12.68 20.66
CA SER A 155 24.19 12.98 22.07
C SER A 155 25.69 12.82 22.36
N PRO A 156 26.19 13.25 23.54
CA PRO A 156 27.58 13.06 23.93
C PRO A 156 28.08 11.61 23.85
N GLY A 157 27.21 10.65 24.19
CA GLY A 157 27.50 9.23 24.11
C GLY A 157 27.45 8.65 22.70
N SER A 158 27.48 9.48 21.64
CA SER A 158 27.33 9.06 20.23
C SER A 158 25.99 8.38 19.90
N HIS A 159 24.94 8.64 20.67
CA HIS A 159 23.61 8.11 20.36
C HIS A 159 22.89 9.07 19.40
N ILE A 160 22.30 8.56 18.33
CA ILE A 160 21.50 9.34 17.37
C ILE A 160 20.13 9.75 17.94
N ILE A 161 20.02 10.99 18.42
CA ILE A 161 18.81 11.50 19.09
C ILE A 161 17.85 12.23 18.14
N GLY A 162 18.26 12.51 16.91
CA GLY A 162 17.37 13.11 15.91
C GLY A 162 17.96 13.30 14.53
N LEU A 163 17.12 13.82 13.64
CA LEU A 163 17.45 14.22 12.28
C LEU A 163 16.95 15.65 12.05
N GLY A 164 17.81 16.48 11.48
CA GLY A 164 17.52 17.84 11.07
C GLY A 164 17.75 18.05 9.58
N LEU A 165 17.35 19.24 9.11
CA LEU A 165 17.70 19.76 7.79
C LEU A 165 18.61 20.98 7.99
N LEU A 166 19.79 20.94 7.40
CA LEU A 166 20.72 22.05 7.33
C LEU A 166 20.23 23.07 6.28
N LYS A 167 20.05 24.31 6.70
CA LYS A 167 19.75 25.47 5.85
C LYS A 167 20.64 26.63 6.26
N GLY A 168 21.67 26.90 5.48
CA GLY A 168 22.71 27.87 5.87
C GLY A 168 23.40 27.42 7.16
N ASP A 169 23.39 28.29 8.17
CA ASP A 169 23.97 28.05 9.51
C ASP A 169 22.99 27.42 10.51
N ARG A 170 21.79 27.01 10.06
CA ARG A 170 20.72 26.49 10.92
C ARG A 170 20.39 25.03 10.66
N VAL A 171 20.20 24.27 11.73
CA VAL A 171 19.70 22.90 11.70
C VAL A 171 18.24 22.89 12.19
N ILE A 172 17.31 22.63 11.27
CA ILE A 172 15.87 22.54 11.56
C ILE A 172 15.54 21.09 11.93
N VAL A 173 15.18 20.83 13.18
CA VAL A 173 14.86 19.47 13.64
C VAL A 173 13.56 18.98 13.01
N ILE A 174 13.66 17.90 12.22
CA ILE A 174 12.50 17.27 11.55
C ILE A 174 12.04 16.00 12.27
N LYS A 175 12.93 15.30 12.97
CA LYS A 175 12.62 14.09 13.75
C LYS A 175 13.43 14.07 15.05
N LYS A 176 12.77 13.61 16.12
CA LYS A 176 13.36 13.29 17.42
C LYS A 176 13.13 11.81 17.69
N TRP A 177 14.12 11.12 18.25
CA TRP A 177 14.01 9.73 18.65
C TRP A 177 14.38 9.56 20.13
N LEU A 178 13.49 8.94 20.90
CA LEU A 178 13.71 8.68 22.33
C LEU A 178 14.51 7.39 22.58
N LYS A 179 14.29 6.35 21.76
CA LYS A 179 14.96 5.05 21.84
C LYS A 179 15.46 4.66 20.45
N PRO A 180 16.48 5.36 19.92
CA PRO A 180 17.07 5.03 18.63
C PRO A 180 17.87 3.71 18.71
N PRO A 181 18.03 2.99 17.59
CA PRO A 181 18.93 1.84 17.54
C PRO A 181 20.36 2.28 17.85
N GLN A 182 21.13 1.42 18.51
CA GLN A 182 22.54 1.67 18.85
C GLN A 182 23.52 0.89 17.97
N LYS A 183 23.03 -0.14 17.28
CA LYS A 183 23.82 -0.98 16.37
C LYS A 183 23.09 -1.08 15.03
N VAL A 184 23.86 -1.12 13.96
CA VAL A 184 23.38 -1.53 12.64
C VAL A 184 23.44 -3.05 12.56
N VAL A 185 22.54 -3.62 11.75
CA VAL A 185 22.56 -5.03 11.37
C VAL A 185 23.25 -5.10 10.01
N ASP A 186 24.31 -5.90 9.89
CA ASP A 186 25.11 -6.00 8.66
C ASP A 186 24.94 -7.36 7.95
N GLU A 187 24.32 -8.30 8.63
CA GLU A 187 23.96 -9.61 8.14
C GLU A 187 23.04 -9.50 6.92
N LYS A 188 23.32 -10.34 5.93
CA LYS A 188 22.55 -10.38 4.69
C LYS A 188 21.58 -11.54 4.75
N SER A 189 20.31 -11.24 4.54
CA SER A 189 19.23 -12.22 4.46
C SER A 189 18.57 -12.20 3.08
N THR A 190 18.04 -13.35 2.69
CA THR A 190 17.33 -13.59 1.44
C THR A 190 15.88 -13.97 1.71
N TRP A 191 15.02 -13.83 0.70
CA TRP A 191 13.64 -14.30 0.81
C TRP A 191 13.52 -15.80 1.07
N LYS A 192 14.52 -16.61 0.68
CA LYS A 192 14.59 -18.03 1.01
C LYS A 192 14.69 -18.22 2.53
N ASP A 193 15.64 -17.54 3.18
CA ASP A 193 15.84 -17.61 4.63
C ASP A 193 14.57 -17.17 5.38
N PHE A 194 13.88 -16.13 4.87
CA PHE A 194 12.59 -15.72 5.42
C PHE A 194 11.50 -16.80 5.31
N PHE A 195 11.39 -17.49 4.18
CA PHE A 195 10.40 -18.56 4.03
C PHE A 195 10.72 -19.75 4.94
N GLU A 196 11.99 -20.10 5.11
CA GLU A 196 12.42 -21.16 6.02
C GLU A 196 12.08 -20.82 7.47
N ALA A 197 12.48 -19.63 7.94
CA ALA A 197 12.23 -19.15 9.30
C ALA A 197 10.74 -18.98 9.63
N ASN A 198 9.88 -18.75 8.63
CA ASN A 198 8.44 -18.49 8.83
C ASN A 198 7.53 -19.63 8.36
N SER A 199 8.09 -20.75 7.90
CA SER A 199 7.35 -21.88 7.30
C SER A 199 6.19 -22.38 8.18
N ILE A 200 6.45 -22.61 9.47
CA ILE A 200 5.45 -23.09 10.44
C ILE A 200 4.26 -22.13 10.56
N GLU A 201 4.51 -20.82 10.66
CA GLU A 201 3.44 -19.82 10.77
C GLU A 201 2.61 -19.74 9.48
N ILE A 202 3.27 -19.82 8.32
CA ILE A 202 2.60 -19.80 7.02
C ILE A 202 1.67 -21.01 6.90
N GLU A 203 2.16 -22.22 7.17
CA GLU A 203 1.35 -23.44 7.07
C GLU A 203 0.22 -23.48 8.11
N HIS A 204 0.46 -22.98 9.32
CA HIS A 204 -0.58 -22.83 10.33
C HIS A 204 -1.72 -21.92 9.84
N LYS A 205 -1.40 -20.78 9.21
CA LYS A 205 -2.40 -19.87 8.64
C LYS A 205 -3.20 -20.52 7.51
N VAL A 206 -2.53 -21.29 6.65
CA VAL A 206 -3.18 -22.06 5.59
C VAL A 206 -4.17 -23.05 6.17
N TYR A 207 -3.75 -23.83 7.15
CA TYR A 207 -4.61 -24.79 7.84
C TYR A 207 -5.82 -24.11 8.49
N GLU A 208 -5.63 -23.01 9.22
CA GLU A 208 -6.73 -22.22 9.81
C GLU A 208 -7.75 -21.78 8.75
N GLY A 209 -7.27 -21.27 7.61
CA GLY A 209 -8.10 -20.77 6.52
C GLY A 209 -8.90 -21.88 5.84
N VAL A 210 -8.23 -22.98 5.45
CA VAL A 210 -8.86 -24.15 4.82
C VAL A 210 -9.87 -24.79 5.75
N ASN A 211 -9.50 -25.03 7.02
CA ASN A 211 -10.38 -25.65 8.01
C ASN A 211 -11.64 -24.81 8.28
N LEU A 212 -11.51 -23.48 8.34
CA LEU A 212 -12.66 -22.59 8.47
C LEU A 212 -13.62 -22.72 7.28
N ILE A 213 -13.10 -22.75 6.06
CA ILE A 213 -13.90 -22.96 4.84
C ILE A 213 -14.61 -24.31 4.89
N MET A 214 -13.88 -25.40 5.15
CA MET A 214 -14.45 -26.75 5.21
C MET A 214 -15.54 -26.89 6.28
N LYS A 215 -15.29 -26.42 7.51
CA LYS A 215 -16.28 -26.47 8.61
C LYS A 215 -17.55 -25.71 8.25
N PHE A 216 -17.40 -24.52 7.66
CA PHE A 216 -18.55 -23.71 7.27
C PHE A 216 -19.31 -24.31 6.09
N PHE A 217 -18.60 -24.87 5.12
CA PHE A 217 -19.18 -25.63 4.02
C PHE A 217 -20.00 -26.81 4.52
N ASN A 218 -19.45 -27.67 5.38
CA ASN A 218 -20.17 -28.82 5.91
C ASN A 218 -21.45 -28.45 6.67
N LYS A 219 -21.48 -27.28 7.32
CA LYS A 219 -22.67 -26.76 8.01
C LYS A 219 -23.76 -26.25 7.06
N MET A 220 -23.37 -25.72 5.90
CA MET A 220 -24.26 -24.96 5.00
C MET A 220 -24.52 -25.65 3.65
N LYS A 221 -23.78 -26.71 3.31
CA LYS A 221 -24.00 -27.51 2.10
C LYS A 221 -25.44 -27.99 2.03
N GLY A 222 -26.05 -27.91 0.85
CA GLY A 222 -27.47 -28.16 0.63
C GLY A 222 -28.42 -27.02 1.03
N LYS A 223 -27.97 -26.04 1.84
CA LYS A 223 -28.80 -24.89 2.25
C LYS A 223 -28.48 -23.60 1.50
N ARG A 224 -27.26 -23.46 0.99
CA ARG A 224 -26.77 -22.27 0.28
C ARG A 224 -25.72 -22.67 -0.74
N LYS A 225 -25.66 -21.93 -1.84
CA LYS A 225 -24.57 -22.01 -2.81
C LYS A 225 -23.32 -21.33 -2.26
N PHE A 226 -22.14 -21.80 -2.66
CA PHE A 226 -20.88 -21.19 -2.29
C PHE A 226 -20.30 -20.44 -3.47
N ILE A 227 -19.92 -19.18 -3.22
CA ILE A 227 -19.38 -18.29 -4.23
C ILE A 227 -18.10 -17.68 -3.69
N VAL A 228 -17.04 -17.67 -4.48
CA VAL A 228 -15.81 -16.95 -4.17
C VAL A 228 -15.76 -15.70 -5.03
N THR A 229 -15.98 -14.52 -4.44
CA THR A 229 -15.74 -13.27 -5.19
C THR A 229 -14.26 -13.07 -5.43
N PHE A 230 -13.87 -13.05 -6.70
CA PHE A 230 -12.49 -13.03 -7.14
C PHE A 230 -12.25 -11.81 -8.02
N SER A 231 -11.36 -10.90 -7.61
CA SER A 231 -11.13 -9.62 -8.30
C SER A 231 -9.83 -9.58 -9.12
N GLY A 232 -9.11 -10.69 -9.25
CA GLY A 232 -7.74 -10.72 -9.79
C GLY A 232 -6.66 -10.07 -8.89
N GLY A 233 -7.03 -9.66 -7.67
CA GLY A 233 -6.09 -9.10 -6.69
C GLY A 233 -5.39 -10.17 -5.87
N LYS A 234 -4.27 -9.83 -5.22
CA LYS A 234 -3.50 -10.76 -4.38
C LYS A 234 -4.35 -11.46 -3.31
N ASP A 235 -5.20 -10.70 -2.61
CA ASP A 235 -5.96 -11.20 -1.46
C ASP A 235 -7.06 -12.18 -1.91
N SER A 236 -7.79 -11.85 -2.98
CA SER A 236 -8.80 -12.74 -3.55
C SER A 236 -8.19 -13.97 -4.24
N SER A 237 -6.98 -13.85 -4.79
CA SER A 237 -6.25 -15.00 -5.37
C SER A 237 -5.91 -16.05 -4.31
N VAL A 238 -5.48 -15.61 -3.13
CA VAL A 238 -5.25 -16.50 -1.98
C VAL A 238 -6.54 -17.18 -1.54
N VAL A 239 -7.65 -16.44 -1.43
CA VAL A 239 -8.94 -17.02 -1.03
C VAL A 239 -9.44 -18.05 -2.04
N LEU A 240 -9.31 -17.79 -3.34
CA LEU A 240 -9.67 -18.74 -4.39
C LEU A 240 -8.88 -20.05 -4.29
N SER A 241 -7.57 -19.94 -4.09
CA SER A 241 -6.69 -21.09 -3.87
C SER A 241 -7.03 -21.85 -2.57
N LEU A 242 -7.30 -21.15 -1.47
CA LEU A 242 -7.71 -21.79 -0.20
C LEU A 242 -9.06 -22.52 -0.33
N ALA A 243 -10.04 -21.94 -1.03
CA ALA A 243 -11.31 -22.60 -1.30
C ALA A 243 -11.13 -23.87 -2.17
N THR A 244 -10.23 -23.80 -3.15
CA THR A 244 -9.87 -24.96 -3.98
C THR A 244 -9.20 -26.05 -3.14
N GLN A 245 -8.27 -25.69 -2.25
CA GLN A 245 -7.61 -26.63 -1.33
C GLN A 245 -8.57 -27.25 -0.31
N ALA A 246 -9.64 -26.53 0.05
CA ALA A 246 -10.71 -27.05 0.90
C ALA A 246 -11.60 -28.10 0.20
N LYS A 247 -11.42 -28.32 -1.12
CA LYS A 247 -12.17 -29.31 -1.93
C LYS A 247 -13.68 -29.18 -1.76
N ILE A 248 -14.18 -27.95 -1.72
CA ILE A 248 -15.61 -27.65 -1.63
C ILE A 248 -16.19 -27.41 -3.04
N ASP A 249 -17.49 -27.60 -3.19
CA ASP A 249 -18.21 -27.15 -4.39
C ASP A 249 -18.47 -25.65 -4.31
N PHE A 250 -18.00 -24.88 -5.29
CA PHE A 250 -18.19 -23.43 -5.35
C PHE A 250 -18.01 -22.88 -6.78
N THR A 251 -18.49 -21.66 -7.00
CA THR A 251 -18.27 -20.90 -8.24
C THR A 251 -17.45 -19.64 -7.95
N ALA A 252 -16.43 -19.35 -8.77
CA ALA A 252 -15.76 -18.06 -8.73
C ALA A 252 -16.62 -16.99 -9.41
N LEU A 253 -16.66 -15.79 -8.84
CA LEU A 253 -17.41 -14.67 -9.39
C LEU A 253 -16.49 -13.47 -9.60
N PHE A 254 -16.31 -13.06 -10.85
CA PHE A 254 -15.62 -11.84 -11.23
C PHE A 254 -16.62 -10.78 -11.68
N ASN A 255 -16.42 -9.54 -11.23
CA ASN A 255 -17.21 -8.39 -11.68
C ASN A 255 -16.31 -7.56 -12.62
N ASP A 256 -16.54 -7.70 -13.91
CA ASP A 256 -15.85 -6.96 -14.95
C ASP A 256 -16.54 -5.61 -15.16
N THR A 257 -15.95 -4.56 -14.59
CA THR A 257 -16.50 -3.22 -14.76
C THR A 257 -16.22 -2.59 -16.13
N GLY A 258 -15.47 -3.27 -17.00
CA GLY A 258 -14.93 -2.72 -18.25
C GLY A 258 -13.82 -1.68 -18.05
N LEU A 259 -13.43 -1.43 -16.80
CA LEU A 259 -12.46 -0.40 -16.40
C LEU A 259 -11.18 -0.98 -15.80
N GLU A 260 -11.00 -2.30 -15.90
CA GLU A 260 -9.87 -2.98 -15.29
C GLU A 260 -8.61 -2.91 -16.16
N HIS A 261 -7.46 -3.09 -15.53
CA HIS A 261 -6.22 -3.29 -16.26
C HIS A 261 -6.28 -4.61 -17.04
N ARG A 262 -5.63 -4.65 -18.22
CA ARG A 262 -5.59 -5.86 -19.06
C ARG A 262 -4.96 -7.03 -18.31
N GLU A 263 -3.95 -6.73 -17.50
CA GLU A 263 -3.25 -7.66 -16.60
C GLU A 263 -4.20 -8.27 -15.56
N THR A 264 -5.20 -7.53 -15.10
CA THR A 264 -6.22 -8.04 -14.17
C THR A 264 -7.09 -9.09 -14.85
N ILE A 265 -7.57 -8.81 -16.07
CA ILE A 265 -8.38 -9.77 -16.84
C ILE A 265 -7.57 -11.02 -17.16
N ALA A 266 -6.30 -10.86 -17.53
CA ALA A 266 -5.40 -11.98 -17.82
C ALA A 266 -5.21 -12.89 -16.59
N ILE A 267 -4.90 -12.32 -15.42
CA ILE A 267 -4.74 -13.10 -14.18
C ILE A 267 -6.03 -13.76 -13.73
N VAL A 268 -7.18 -13.11 -13.93
CA VAL A 268 -8.46 -13.74 -13.59
C VAL A 268 -8.61 -15.05 -14.36
N LYS A 269 -8.43 -15.01 -15.69
CA LYS A 269 -8.54 -16.20 -16.54
C LYS A 269 -7.44 -17.24 -16.24
N GLU A 270 -6.19 -16.79 -16.12
CA GLU A 270 -5.05 -17.68 -15.86
C GLU A 270 -5.23 -18.46 -14.55
N LEU A 271 -5.59 -17.77 -13.47
CA LEU A 271 -5.71 -18.40 -12.16
C LEU A 271 -6.93 -19.34 -12.07
N THR A 272 -8.08 -18.96 -12.62
CA THR A 272 -9.24 -19.86 -12.64
C THR A 272 -8.99 -21.12 -13.45
N ASN A 273 -8.31 -20.99 -14.61
CA ASN A 273 -7.94 -22.13 -15.43
C ASN A 273 -6.92 -23.03 -14.72
N LYS A 274 -5.88 -22.44 -14.12
CA LYS A 274 -4.86 -23.19 -13.37
C LYS A 274 -5.46 -23.97 -12.20
N LEU A 275 -6.48 -23.44 -11.55
CA LEU A 275 -7.14 -24.08 -10.41
C LEU A 275 -8.33 -24.97 -10.80
N GLY A 276 -8.73 -25.00 -12.08
CA GLY A 276 -9.87 -25.79 -12.55
C GLY A 276 -11.22 -25.32 -11.98
N VAL A 277 -11.40 -24.01 -11.80
CA VAL A 277 -12.57 -23.42 -11.14
C VAL A 277 -13.52 -22.78 -12.15
N SER A 278 -14.82 -23.09 -12.07
CA SER A 278 -15.88 -22.42 -12.83
C SER A 278 -15.95 -20.92 -12.51
N LEU A 279 -16.01 -20.08 -13.54
CA LEU A 279 -16.00 -18.63 -13.42
C LEU A 279 -17.28 -18.04 -14.00
N ASP A 280 -18.08 -17.41 -13.13
CA ASP A 280 -19.16 -16.52 -13.53
C ASP A 280 -18.62 -15.08 -13.66
N ILE A 281 -18.99 -14.40 -14.75
CA ILE A 281 -18.62 -13.01 -15.02
C ILE A 281 -19.87 -12.13 -14.99
N ILE A 282 -19.84 -11.07 -14.20
CA ILE A 282 -20.82 -9.99 -14.25
C ILE A 282 -20.20 -8.85 -15.04
N GLU A 283 -20.80 -8.55 -16.19
CA GLU A 283 -20.35 -7.45 -17.05
C GLU A 283 -20.96 -6.10 -16.63
N ALA A 284 -20.30 -5.02 -17.02
CA ALA A 284 -20.82 -3.67 -16.85
C ALA A 284 -22.17 -3.51 -17.57
N PRO A 285 -23.16 -2.83 -16.97
CA PRO A 285 -24.50 -2.72 -17.53
C PRO A 285 -24.59 -1.79 -18.75
N GLY A 286 -23.51 -1.10 -19.12
CA GLY A 286 -23.48 -0.16 -20.24
C GLY A 286 -22.17 0.61 -20.36
N ASN A 287 -22.16 1.65 -21.19
CA ASN A 287 -20.97 2.42 -21.49
C ASN A 287 -20.68 3.47 -20.40
N PHE A 288 -19.67 3.20 -19.58
CA PHE A 288 -19.20 4.08 -18.51
C PHE A 288 -18.90 5.52 -18.97
N TYR A 289 -18.28 5.72 -20.14
CA TYR A 289 -17.89 7.06 -20.58
C TYR A 289 -19.08 7.92 -20.99
N ARG A 290 -20.17 7.32 -21.51
CA ARG A 290 -21.42 8.04 -21.75
C ARG A 290 -22.01 8.55 -20.45
N GLU A 291 -22.03 7.70 -19.42
CA GLU A 291 -22.49 8.08 -18.08
C GLU A 291 -21.63 9.19 -17.46
N VAL A 292 -20.32 9.22 -17.72
CA VAL A 292 -19.44 10.31 -17.28
C VAL A 292 -19.80 11.64 -17.92
N LEU A 293 -20.20 11.67 -19.20
CA LEU A 293 -20.61 12.91 -19.87
C LEU A 293 -21.91 13.48 -19.30
N VAL A 294 -22.77 12.62 -18.73
CA VAL A 294 -24.06 13.01 -18.12
C VAL A 294 -23.89 13.36 -16.64
N LYS A 295 -23.21 12.50 -15.87
CA LYS A 295 -23.10 12.61 -14.40
C LYS A 295 -21.87 13.38 -13.94
N GLY A 296 -20.90 13.59 -14.83
CA GLY A 296 -19.56 14.01 -14.49
C GLY A 296 -18.66 12.84 -14.08
N PRO A 297 -17.34 13.09 -13.90
CA PRO A 297 -16.39 12.07 -13.52
C PRO A 297 -16.73 11.53 -12.13
N PRO A 298 -16.56 10.23 -11.88
CA PRO A 298 -16.70 9.71 -10.53
C PRO A 298 -15.64 10.34 -9.63
N ALA A 299 -16.05 10.70 -8.42
CA ALA A 299 -15.21 11.36 -7.43
C ALA A 299 -15.23 10.58 -6.11
N ARG A 300 -14.32 10.90 -5.19
CA ARG A 300 -14.22 10.27 -3.86
C ARG A 300 -15.51 10.47 -3.04
N ASP A 301 -16.12 11.63 -3.21
CA ASP A 301 -17.37 12.09 -2.61
C ASP A 301 -18.60 11.87 -3.51
N TYR A 302 -18.41 11.39 -4.74
CA TYR A 302 -19.48 11.12 -5.70
C TYR A 302 -19.19 9.83 -6.48
N ARG A 303 -19.26 8.70 -5.77
CA ARG A 303 -18.85 7.36 -6.25
C ARG A 303 -19.96 6.62 -7.00
N TRP A 304 -20.70 7.30 -7.86
CA TRP A 304 -21.80 6.70 -8.63
C TRP A 304 -21.36 5.49 -9.46
N CYS A 305 -20.09 5.46 -9.89
CA CYS A 305 -19.50 4.33 -10.62
C CYS A 305 -19.52 3.03 -9.81
N THR A 306 -19.46 3.09 -8.48
CA THR A 306 -19.49 1.89 -7.63
C THR A 306 -20.89 1.28 -7.62
N ASP A 307 -21.93 2.12 -7.51
CA ASP A 307 -23.31 1.65 -7.55
C ASP A 307 -23.65 1.11 -8.96
N TYR A 308 -23.31 1.87 -10.00
CA TYR A 308 -23.58 1.53 -11.40
C TYR A 308 -22.85 0.29 -11.88
N LEU A 309 -21.52 0.20 -11.68
CA LEU A 309 -20.71 -0.89 -12.25
C LEU A 309 -20.63 -2.12 -11.35
N LYS A 310 -20.73 -1.96 -10.01
CA LYS A 310 -20.47 -3.06 -9.07
C LYS A 310 -21.71 -3.52 -8.33
N ILE A 311 -22.36 -2.61 -7.61
CA ILE A 311 -23.41 -2.98 -6.64
C ILE A 311 -24.68 -3.43 -7.36
N ASN A 312 -25.20 -2.65 -8.31
CA ASN A 312 -26.45 -2.98 -8.99
C ASN A 312 -26.35 -4.25 -9.84
N PRO A 313 -25.30 -4.46 -10.66
CA PRO A 313 -25.13 -5.71 -11.39
C PRO A 313 -24.97 -6.93 -10.47
N SER A 314 -24.24 -6.78 -9.36
CA SER A 314 -24.09 -7.87 -8.38
C SER A 314 -25.41 -8.22 -7.70
N LYS A 315 -26.25 -7.23 -7.37
CA LYS A 315 -27.59 -7.47 -6.79
C LYS A 315 -28.45 -8.34 -7.72
N ALA A 316 -28.52 -7.98 -9.01
CA ALA A 316 -29.27 -8.72 -10.02
C ALA A 316 -28.75 -10.16 -10.17
N TYR A 317 -27.44 -10.36 -10.12
CA TYR A 317 -26.84 -11.69 -10.12
C TYR A 317 -27.25 -12.52 -8.89
N PHE A 318 -27.14 -11.96 -7.68
CA PHE A 318 -27.49 -12.67 -6.45
C PHE A 318 -29.01 -12.87 -6.27
N GLU A 319 -29.85 -12.01 -6.85
CA GLU A 319 -31.30 -12.24 -6.95
C GLU A 319 -31.62 -13.52 -7.74
N LYS A 320 -30.93 -13.73 -8.87
CA LYS A 320 -31.10 -14.94 -9.69
C LYS A 320 -30.51 -16.20 -9.04
N LYS A 321 -29.37 -16.07 -8.35
CA LYS A 321 -28.68 -17.23 -7.74
C LYS A 321 -29.30 -17.70 -6.42
N GLY A 322 -29.98 -16.81 -5.70
CA GLY A 322 -30.58 -17.08 -4.39
C GLY A 322 -29.58 -16.98 -3.21
N PRO A 323 -29.96 -17.49 -2.03
CA PRO A 323 -29.12 -17.43 -0.83
C PRO A 323 -27.75 -18.10 -1.03
N ALA A 324 -26.69 -17.40 -0.66
CA ALA A 324 -25.32 -17.86 -0.87
C ALA A 324 -24.39 -17.56 0.31
N VAL A 325 -23.31 -18.31 0.39
CA VAL A 325 -22.12 -17.98 1.17
C VAL A 325 -21.11 -17.36 0.22
N ASN A 326 -20.80 -16.09 0.42
CA ASN A 326 -19.75 -15.40 -0.31
C ASN A 326 -18.43 -15.45 0.48
N ILE A 327 -17.47 -16.22 -0.02
CA ILE A 327 -16.11 -16.26 0.52
C ILE A 327 -15.32 -15.08 -0.07
N VAL A 328 -14.77 -14.24 0.80
CA VAL A 328 -14.22 -12.93 0.42
C VAL A 328 -12.78 -12.73 0.90
N GLY A 329 -11.97 -12.09 0.06
CA GLY A 329 -10.60 -11.67 0.36
C GLY A 329 -10.50 -10.41 1.22
N LEU A 330 -11.16 -10.39 2.39
CA LEU A 330 -11.11 -9.26 3.32
C LEU A 330 -10.07 -9.48 4.42
N ARG A 331 -9.36 -8.41 4.81
CA ARG A 331 -8.41 -8.41 5.93
C ARG A 331 -8.65 -7.25 6.87
N ARG A 332 -8.48 -7.49 8.18
CA ARG A 332 -8.71 -6.48 9.23
C ARG A 332 -7.90 -5.22 9.00
N VAL A 333 -6.66 -5.37 8.53
CA VAL A 333 -5.64 -4.31 8.49
C VAL A 333 -5.90 -3.25 7.41
N GLU A 334 -6.81 -3.54 6.47
CA GLU A 334 -7.15 -2.66 5.35
C GLU A 334 -7.88 -1.38 5.80
N SER A 335 -8.82 -1.46 6.75
CA SER A 335 -9.57 -0.30 7.26
C SER A 335 -10.05 -0.47 8.71
N LEU A 336 -10.41 0.64 9.36
CA LEU A 336 -11.02 0.62 10.70
C LEU A 336 -12.39 -0.08 10.71
N SER A 337 -13.16 0.02 9.63
CA SER A 337 -14.42 -0.71 9.52
C SER A 337 -14.19 -2.23 9.44
N ARG A 338 -13.18 -2.66 8.67
CA ARG A 338 -12.83 -4.08 8.52
C ARG A 338 -12.20 -4.68 9.78
N SER A 339 -11.59 -3.87 10.64
CA SER A 339 -11.01 -4.36 11.89
C SER A 339 -12.02 -4.92 12.87
N ARG A 340 -13.27 -4.45 12.79
CA ARG A 340 -14.40 -4.85 13.64
C ARG A 340 -15.19 -6.04 13.10
N LEU A 341 -14.83 -6.54 11.91
CA LEU A 341 -15.53 -7.68 11.31
C LEU A 341 -15.19 -8.99 12.02
N SER A 342 -16.22 -9.84 12.11
CA SER A 342 -16.11 -11.25 12.44
C SER A 342 -15.76 -12.08 11.20
N LEU A 343 -15.23 -13.29 11.40
CA LEU A 343 -14.90 -14.21 10.30
C LEU A 343 -16.13 -14.57 9.45
N VAL A 344 -17.29 -14.63 10.09
CA VAL A 344 -18.60 -14.79 9.48
C VAL A 344 -19.43 -13.54 9.78
N PHE A 345 -20.06 -12.97 8.77
CA PHE A 345 -20.88 -11.78 8.92
C PHE A 345 -22.03 -11.75 7.91
N LYS A 346 -23.11 -11.03 8.22
CA LYS A 346 -24.21 -10.79 7.27
C LYS A 346 -23.96 -9.50 6.49
N GLN A 347 -24.32 -9.46 5.21
CA GLN A 347 -24.29 -8.22 4.45
C GLN A 347 -25.49 -7.34 4.84
N SER A 348 -25.27 -6.06 5.14
CA SER A 348 -26.33 -5.16 5.59
C SER A 348 -27.46 -5.00 4.57
N ARG A 349 -27.13 -4.92 3.29
CA ARG A 349 -28.10 -4.76 2.19
C ARG A 349 -28.70 -6.07 1.68
N ARG A 350 -28.10 -7.22 2.03
CA ARG A 350 -28.50 -8.57 1.55
C ARG A 350 -28.23 -9.63 2.62
N PRO A 351 -29.03 -9.70 3.69
CA PRO A 351 -28.80 -10.62 4.81
C PRO A 351 -28.87 -12.10 4.43
N ASP A 352 -29.45 -12.41 3.27
CA ASP A 352 -29.47 -13.72 2.62
C ASP A 352 -28.08 -14.18 2.15
N ILE A 353 -27.16 -13.23 1.94
CA ILE A 353 -25.77 -13.47 1.59
C ILE A 353 -24.90 -13.40 2.84
N ILE A 354 -24.28 -14.54 3.17
CA ILE A 354 -23.37 -14.66 4.31
C ILE A 354 -21.94 -14.45 3.83
N GLY A 355 -21.22 -13.49 4.40
CA GLY A 355 -19.80 -13.28 4.16
C GLY A 355 -18.95 -14.23 5.01
N LEU A 356 -17.97 -14.88 4.38
CA LEU A 356 -16.94 -15.69 5.02
C LEU A 356 -15.55 -15.14 4.66
N ALA A 357 -14.77 -14.69 5.65
CA ALA A 357 -13.46 -14.07 5.43
C ALA A 357 -12.33 -14.94 6.01
N PRO A 358 -11.81 -15.94 5.27
CA PRO A 358 -10.85 -16.91 5.81
C PRO A 358 -9.48 -16.30 6.12
N ILE A 359 -9.11 -15.24 5.40
CA ILE A 359 -7.83 -14.54 5.57
C ILE A 359 -7.94 -13.29 6.44
N LEU A 360 -9.04 -13.11 7.18
CA LEU A 360 -9.35 -11.86 7.90
C LEU A 360 -8.23 -11.39 8.84
N LYS A 361 -7.49 -12.33 9.44
CA LYS A 361 -6.39 -12.08 10.38
C LYS A 361 -5.00 -12.00 9.71
N TRP A 362 -4.91 -12.21 8.40
CA TRP A 362 -3.63 -12.22 7.69
C TRP A 362 -3.11 -10.79 7.45
N ASN A 363 -1.80 -10.62 7.48
CA ASN A 363 -1.13 -9.41 6.99
C ASN A 363 -0.62 -9.61 5.55
N GLY A 364 -0.12 -8.55 4.93
CA GLY A 364 0.37 -8.61 3.55
C GLY A 364 1.57 -9.55 3.37
N LEU A 365 2.44 -9.71 4.37
CA LEU A 365 3.52 -10.70 4.32
C LEU A 365 2.97 -12.14 4.27
N HIS A 366 1.97 -12.51 5.07
CA HIS A 366 1.33 -13.83 4.96
C HIS A 366 0.77 -14.08 3.55
N ILE A 367 0.10 -13.09 2.96
CA ILE A 367 -0.49 -13.17 1.62
C ILE A 367 0.60 -13.42 0.57
N TRP A 368 1.67 -12.61 0.59
CA TRP A 368 2.76 -12.75 -0.37
C TRP A 368 3.59 -14.01 -0.15
N SER A 369 3.77 -14.44 1.10
CA SER A 369 4.39 -15.73 1.41
C SER A 369 3.61 -16.88 0.81
N TYR A 370 2.28 -16.91 0.98
CA TYR A 370 1.45 -17.96 0.40
C TYR A 370 1.51 -17.96 -1.13
N ILE A 371 1.42 -16.79 -1.77
CA ILE A 371 1.54 -16.67 -3.23
C ILE A 371 2.88 -17.23 -3.71
N ALA A 372 3.98 -16.89 -3.03
CA ALA A 372 5.31 -17.36 -3.38
C ALA A 372 5.48 -18.87 -3.17
N THR A 373 5.13 -19.40 -1.99
CA THR A 373 5.33 -20.81 -1.66
C THR A 373 4.41 -21.74 -2.45
N ARG A 374 3.23 -21.27 -2.86
CA ARG A 374 2.29 -22.03 -3.71
C ARG A 374 2.46 -21.74 -5.20
N ARG A 375 3.42 -20.90 -5.60
CA ARG A 375 3.68 -20.50 -7.00
C ARG A 375 2.39 -20.08 -7.72
N LEU A 376 1.56 -19.29 -7.04
CA LEU A 376 0.33 -18.77 -7.62
C LEU A 376 0.65 -17.66 -8.61
N PRO A 377 0.03 -17.65 -9.80
CA PRO A 377 -0.01 -16.47 -10.66
C PRO A 377 -0.54 -15.28 -9.88
N TYR A 378 0.05 -14.11 -10.10
CA TYR A 378 -0.37 -12.87 -9.48
C TYR A 378 -0.21 -11.73 -10.47
N ASN A 379 -0.95 -10.65 -10.25
CA ASN A 379 -0.95 -9.52 -11.18
C ASN A 379 0.43 -8.84 -11.25
N PRO A 380 1.07 -8.79 -12.44
CA PRO A 380 2.42 -8.24 -12.58
C PRO A 380 2.50 -6.76 -12.22
N LEU A 381 1.37 -6.03 -12.16
CA LEU A 381 1.33 -4.64 -11.72
C LEU A 381 1.86 -4.45 -10.29
N TYR A 382 1.78 -5.48 -9.44
CA TYR A 382 2.42 -5.45 -8.12
C TYR A 382 3.95 -5.29 -8.21
N LEU A 383 4.60 -5.93 -9.19
CA LEU A 383 6.05 -5.89 -9.34
C LEU A 383 6.58 -4.53 -9.77
N VAL A 384 5.78 -3.78 -10.54
CA VAL A 384 6.07 -2.41 -10.95
C VAL A 384 5.64 -1.38 -9.90
N GLY A 385 4.93 -1.83 -8.85
CA GLY A 385 4.72 -1.11 -7.59
C GLY A 385 3.34 -0.50 -7.39
N PHE A 386 2.32 -1.02 -8.09
CA PHE A 386 0.93 -0.82 -7.66
C PHE A 386 0.70 -1.51 -6.32
N GLU A 387 0.01 -0.85 -5.38
CA GLU A 387 -0.31 -1.44 -4.08
C GLU A 387 -1.69 -2.07 -4.04
N ARG A 388 -2.62 -1.41 -4.73
CA ARG A 388 -3.98 -1.87 -4.94
C ARG A 388 -4.23 -1.87 -6.44
N ILE A 389 -4.94 -2.91 -6.88
CA ILE A 389 -5.30 -3.08 -8.28
C ILE A 389 -6.82 -3.08 -8.33
N GLY A 390 -7.35 -2.22 -9.20
CA GLY A 390 -8.77 -2.09 -9.47
C GLY A 390 -8.94 -1.33 -10.77
N CYS A 391 -9.95 -0.48 -10.84
CA CYS A 391 -10.21 0.31 -12.04
C CYS A 391 -9.07 1.31 -12.27
N TYR A 392 -8.56 1.42 -13.50
CA TYR A 392 -7.31 2.13 -13.80
C TYR A 392 -7.34 3.64 -13.50
N MET A 393 -8.54 4.23 -13.44
CA MET A 393 -8.82 5.65 -13.15
C MET A 393 -9.58 5.84 -11.83
N CYS A 394 -9.46 4.91 -10.86
CA CYS A 394 -10.27 4.97 -9.65
C CYS A 394 -10.07 6.30 -8.90
N PRO A 395 -11.13 7.07 -8.58
CA PRO A 395 -10.98 8.32 -7.84
C PRO A 395 -10.42 8.12 -6.44
N SER A 396 -10.51 6.91 -5.90
CA SER A 396 -9.95 6.56 -4.58
C SER A 396 -8.44 6.25 -4.62
N ALA A 397 -7.81 6.21 -5.79
CA ALA A 397 -6.38 6.06 -5.96
C ALA A 397 -5.64 7.35 -5.57
N ASN A 398 -4.38 7.21 -5.13
CA ASN A 398 -3.51 8.35 -4.86
C ASN A 398 -3.08 9.03 -6.17
N LEU A 399 -2.68 10.30 -6.11
CA LEU A 399 -2.16 11.02 -7.27
C LEU A 399 -0.89 10.33 -7.80
N SER A 400 -0.03 9.83 -6.91
CA SER A 400 1.15 9.04 -7.26
C SER A 400 0.81 7.82 -8.13
N GLU A 401 -0.24 7.08 -7.78
CA GLU A 401 -0.69 5.88 -8.49
C GLU A 401 -1.32 6.23 -9.85
N LEU A 402 -2.16 7.28 -9.91
CA LEU A 402 -2.72 7.75 -11.18
C LEU A 402 -1.65 8.33 -12.11
N HIS A 403 -0.69 9.07 -11.57
CA HIS A 403 0.46 9.56 -12.30
C HIS A 403 1.28 8.40 -12.87
N PHE A 404 1.45 7.34 -12.10
CA PHE A 404 2.12 6.12 -12.55
C PHE A 404 1.32 5.38 -13.63
N THR A 405 -0.01 5.24 -13.47
CA THR A 405 -0.90 4.68 -14.51
C THR A 405 -0.77 5.46 -15.81
N ARG A 406 -0.71 6.80 -15.77
CA ARG A 406 -0.49 7.64 -16.95
C ARG A 406 0.80 7.29 -17.70
N GLN A 407 1.86 6.94 -16.98
CA GLN A 407 3.16 6.59 -17.57
C GLN A 407 3.16 5.17 -18.16
N VAL A 408 2.62 4.20 -17.42
CA VAL A 408 2.70 2.76 -17.77
C VAL A 408 1.58 2.32 -18.72
N HIS A 409 0.41 2.93 -18.64
CA HIS A 409 -0.77 2.58 -19.44
C HIS A 409 -1.31 3.78 -20.22
N GLN A 410 -0.47 4.36 -21.07
CA GLN A 410 -0.79 5.56 -21.85
C GLN A 410 -2.10 5.41 -22.63
N ASN A 411 -2.35 4.25 -23.26
CA ASN A 411 -3.57 4.00 -24.02
C ASN A 411 -4.85 4.04 -23.17
N LEU A 412 -4.82 3.48 -21.95
CA LEU A 412 -5.97 3.55 -21.03
C LEU A 412 -6.14 4.99 -20.53
N TRP A 413 -5.03 5.66 -20.22
CA TRP A 413 -5.05 7.03 -19.75
C TRP A 413 -5.56 8.00 -20.81
N SER A 414 -5.19 7.84 -22.08
CA SER A 414 -5.63 8.69 -23.19
C SER A 414 -7.15 8.68 -23.35
N LYS A 415 -7.80 7.52 -23.21
CA LYS A 415 -9.27 7.43 -23.22
C LYS A 415 -9.90 8.24 -22.08
N TRP A 416 -9.30 8.17 -20.90
CA TRP A 416 -9.77 8.94 -19.75
C TRP A 416 -9.51 10.44 -19.90
N SER A 417 -8.33 10.82 -20.38
CA SER A 417 -7.96 12.20 -20.64
C SER A 417 -8.88 12.85 -21.67
N PHE A 418 -9.25 12.14 -22.74
CA PHE A 418 -10.20 12.64 -23.74
C PHE A 418 -11.52 13.10 -23.10
N VAL A 419 -12.15 12.23 -22.30
CA VAL A 419 -13.43 12.55 -21.64
C VAL A 419 -13.27 13.65 -20.59
N LEU A 420 -12.14 13.69 -19.89
CA LEU A 420 -11.86 14.78 -18.94
C LEU A 420 -11.65 16.13 -19.63
N ASN A 421 -11.12 16.17 -20.86
CA ASN A 421 -10.97 17.42 -21.61
C ASN A 421 -12.34 18.02 -21.95
N GLU A 422 -13.27 17.19 -22.43
CA GLU A 422 -14.66 17.60 -22.68
C GLU A 422 -15.31 18.21 -21.44
N ILE A 423 -15.14 17.53 -20.30
CA ILE A 423 -15.63 18.03 -19.01
C ILE A 423 -14.95 19.36 -18.63
N GLN A 424 -13.63 19.42 -18.74
CA GLN A 424 -12.83 20.59 -18.38
C GLN A 424 -13.31 21.85 -19.11
N HIS A 425 -13.62 21.73 -20.41
CA HIS A 425 -14.18 22.81 -21.20
C HIS A 425 -15.56 23.24 -20.71
N ARG A 426 -16.46 22.27 -20.42
CA ARG A 426 -17.81 22.55 -19.91
C ARG A 426 -17.80 23.29 -18.57
N ILE A 427 -16.93 22.91 -17.64
CA ILE A 427 -16.85 23.51 -16.29
C ILE A 427 -15.89 24.70 -16.19
N LYS A 428 -15.25 25.10 -17.30
CA LYS A 428 -14.32 26.24 -17.40
C LYS A 428 -13.21 26.21 -16.34
N VAL A 429 -12.45 25.11 -16.30
CA VAL A 429 -11.26 24.97 -15.44
C VAL A 429 -9.98 24.85 -16.27
N ASN A 430 -8.84 25.24 -15.70
CA ASN A 430 -7.55 25.14 -16.36
C ASN A 430 -7.00 23.69 -16.33
N GLU A 431 -5.92 23.46 -17.06
CA GLU A 431 -5.29 22.14 -17.25
C GLU A 431 -4.74 21.53 -15.97
N LYS A 432 -4.47 22.34 -14.93
CA LYS A 432 -4.02 21.83 -13.63
C LYS A 432 -5.07 20.95 -12.97
N TRP A 433 -6.36 21.18 -13.25
CA TRP A 433 -7.45 20.34 -12.75
C TRP A 433 -7.28 18.87 -13.16
N GLN A 434 -6.93 18.62 -14.42
CA GLN A 434 -6.65 17.29 -14.93
C GLN A 434 -5.27 16.81 -14.47
N LYS A 435 -4.23 17.66 -14.60
CA LYS A 435 -2.83 17.34 -14.25
C LYS A 435 -2.68 16.80 -12.83
N TYR A 436 -3.33 17.43 -11.85
CA TYR A 436 -3.27 17.04 -10.44
C TYR A 436 -4.46 16.16 -10.00
N CYS A 437 -5.23 15.63 -10.97
CA CYS A 437 -6.37 14.76 -10.76
C CYS A 437 -7.38 15.32 -9.73
N LEU A 438 -7.72 16.61 -9.84
CA LEU A 438 -8.65 17.30 -8.94
C LEU A 438 -10.12 16.94 -9.24
N TRP A 439 -10.40 16.33 -10.40
CA TRP A 439 -11.67 15.69 -10.73
C TRP A 439 -12.11 14.62 -9.71
N ARG A 440 -11.16 14.10 -8.91
CA ARG A 440 -11.43 13.15 -7.81
C ARG A 440 -12.25 13.74 -6.65
N TRP A 441 -12.56 15.03 -6.67
CA TRP A 441 -13.43 15.67 -5.68
C TRP A 441 -14.42 16.61 -6.36
N LYS A 442 -15.71 16.29 -6.23
CA LYS A 442 -16.79 17.14 -6.72
C LYS A 442 -16.98 18.37 -5.83
N GLY A 443 -17.01 18.15 -4.52
CA GLY A 443 -17.19 19.18 -3.50
C GLY A 443 -15.88 19.74 -2.93
N LEU A 444 -16.02 20.39 -1.78
CA LEU A 444 -14.91 20.89 -0.97
C LEU A 444 -14.44 19.77 -0.03
N ALA A 445 -13.15 19.45 -0.08
CA ALA A 445 -12.53 18.46 0.80
C ALA A 445 -11.20 18.99 1.34
N VAL A 446 -10.85 18.62 2.57
CA VAL A 446 -9.58 19.04 3.21
C VAL A 446 -8.39 18.67 2.34
N LYS A 447 -8.29 17.41 1.88
CA LYS A 447 -7.21 16.97 0.98
C LYS A 447 -7.17 17.71 -0.35
N LYS A 448 -8.32 18.10 -0.91
CA LYS A 448 -8.38 18.93 -2.14
C LYS A 448 -7.78 20.31 -1.86
N ARG A 449 -8.15 20.94 -0.74
CA ARG A 449 -7.59 22.23 -0.31
C ARG A 449 -6.08 22.15 -0.12
N GLU A 450 -5.60 21.14 0.60
CA GLU A 450 -4.16 20.94 0.84
C GLU A 450 -3.38 20.71 -0.45
N LEU A 451 -3.95 19.94 -1.38
CA LEU A 451 -3.38 19.74 -2.70
C LEU A 451 -3.34 21.05 -3.52
N CYS A 452 -4.42 21.82 -3.55
CA CYS A 452 -4.47 23.14 -4.19
C CYS A 452 -3.43 24.11 -3.59
N LYS A 453 -3.25 24.10 -2.26
CA LYS A 453 -2.18 24.86 -1.59
C LYS A 453 -0.79 24.39 -2.02
N ALA A 454 -0.57 23.08 -2.06
CA ALA A 454 0.72 22.51 -2.44
C ALA A 454 1.11 22.85 -3.89
N VAL A 455 0.14 22.88 -4.81
CA VAL A 455 0.39 23.25 -6.22
C VAL A 455 0.38 24.76 -6.48
N GLY A 456 0.11 25.58 -5.45
CA GLY A 456 0.09 27.04 -5.56
C GLY A 456 -1.08 27.60 -6.35
N ASP A 457 -2.23 26.91 -6.42
CA ASP A 457 -3.38 27.35 -7.19
C ASP A 457 -4.70 27.09 -6.45
N MET A 458 -5.13 28.10 -5.67
CA MET A 458 -6.36 28.04 -4.89
C MET A 458 -7.64 28.22 -5.73
N SER A 459 -7.53 28.70 -6.98
CA SER A 459 -8.70 28.85 -7.88
C SER A 459 -9.36 27.50 -8.21
N LEU A 460 -8.61 26.40 -8.04
CA LEU A 460 -9.06 25.02 -8.25
C LEU A 460 -9.81 24.45 -7.04
N PHE A 461 -9.81 25.15 -5.90
CA PHE A 461 -10.56 24.74 -4.70
C PHE A 461 -12.01 25.25 -4.75
N LYS A 462 -12.78 24.72 -5.70
CA LYS A 462 -14.20 25.05 -5.91
C LYS A 462 -15.07 23.81 -6.07
N ILE A 463 -16.38 23.97 -5.90
CA ILE A 463 -17.39 22.94 -6.19
C ILE A 463 -17.61 22.89 -7.70
N TYR A 464 -17.74 21.68 -8.25
CA TYR A 464 -18.03 21.48 -9.66
C TYR A 464 -19.49 21.04 -9.83
N GLU A 465 -20.32 21.92 -10.40
CA GLU A 465 -21.66 21.56 -10.86
C GLU A 465 -21.59 20.95 -12.26
N TYR A 466 -22.16 19.77 -12.40
CA TYR A 466 -22.37 19.11 -13.68
C TYR A 466 -23.84 19.25 -14.01
N ARG A 467 -24.19 20.26 -14.80
CA ARG A 467 -25.52 20.34 -15.39
C ARG A 467 -25.47 19.55 -16.69
N ALA A 468 -26.26 18.49 -16.79
CA ALA A 468 -26.50 17.86 -18.07
C ALA A 468 -27.21 18.90 -18.95
N THR A 469 -26.57 19.29 -20.05
CA THR A 469 -27.22 20.06 -21.13
C THR A 469 -28.09 19.14 -21.94
#